data_AF-A0A553KXG2-F1
#
_entry.id   AF-A0A553KXG2-F1
#
_cell.length_a   1.000
_cell.length_b   1.000
_cell.length_c   1.000
_cell.angle_alpha   90.00
_cell.angle_beta   90.00
_cell.angle_gamma   90.00
#
_symmetry.space_group_name_H-M   'P 1'
#
loop_
_entity.id
_entity.type
_entity.pdbx_description
1 polymer ?
#
loop_
_entity_poly.entity_id
_entity_poly.type
_entity_poly.pdbx_seq_one_letter_code
_entity_poly.pdbx_strand_id
1 'polypeptide(L)' 'MKMDLNKLIKNHAQVIFNPHGKDEFGVFMIIENHRIHLRTDDFQLVEGLPLEDVWPLIDDVKRL' A
#
# COMPACT_ATOMS: atom_id res chain seq x y z
N MET A 1 8.07 -17.02 2.65
CA MET A 1 9.01 -16.40 1.70
C MET A 1 8.91 -14.89 1.83
N LYS A 2 9.93 -14.23 2.42
CA LYS A 2 10.02 -12.76 2.57
C LYS A 2 10.51 -12.04 1.29
N MET A 3 10.24 -12.64 0.12
CA MET A 3 10.64 -12.08 -1.18
C MET A 3 9.37 -11.46 -1.80
N ASP A 4 9.27 -10.15 -2.01
CA ASP A 4 10.20 -9.09 -1.61
C ASP A 4 9.41 -7.78 -1.58
N LEU A 5 8.76 -7.52 -0.45
CA LEU A 5 7.95 -6.31 -0.28
C LEU A 5 8.78 -5.05 -0.57
N ASN A 6 10.07 -5.11 -0.21
CA ASN A 6 11.06 -4.11 -0.57
C ASN A 6 11.30 -4.00 -2.09
N LYS A 7 11.22 -5.07 -2.88
CA LYS A 7 11.21 -4.93 -4.36
C LYS A 7 9.91 -4.37 -4.88
N LEU A 8 8.76 -4.75 -4.33
CA LEU A 8 7.48 -4.18 -4.74
C LEU A 8 7.51 -2.66 -4.56
N ILE A 9 7.94 -2.19 -3.39
CA ILE A 9 8.09 -0.76 -3.12
C ILE A 9 9.18 -0.17 -4.02
N LYS A 10 10.36 -0.78 -4.16
CA LYS A 10 11.41 -0.21 -5.04
C LYS A 10 10.97 -0.07 -6.49
N ASN A 11 10.21 -1.03 -7.01
CA ASN A 11 9.72 -1.01 -8.38
C ASN A 11 8.57 -0.01 -8.57
N HIS A 12 7.81 0.25 -7.50
CA HIS A 12 6.61 1.10 -7.52
C HIS A 12 6.74 2.33 -6.62
N ALA A 13 7.96 2.73 -6.24
CA ALA A 13 8.21 3.71 -5.17
C ALA A 13 7.50 5.04 -5.41
N GLN A 14 7.54 5.48 -6.68
CA GLN A 14 6.96 6.73 -7.16
C GLN A 14 5.46 6.63 -7.50
N VAL A 15 4.86 5.43 -7.40
CA VAL A 15 3.43 5.26 -7.65
C VAL A 15 2.68 5.91 -6.50
N ILE A 16 1.80 6.85 -6.84
CA ILE A 16 0.94 7.52 -5.87
C ILE A 16 -0.02 6.49 -5.29
N PHE A 17 -0.11 6.45 -3.96
CA PHE A 17 -1.08 5.60 -3.29
C PHE A 17 -2.50 6.09 -3.60
N ASN A 18 -3.24 5.29 -4.37
CA ASN A 18 -4.61 5.57 -4.76
C ASN A 18 -5.46 4.32 -4.45
N PRO A 19 -6.31 4.36 -3.40
CA PRO A 19 -7.02 3.18 -2.96
C PRO A 19 -8.04 2.71 -4.00
N HIS A 20 -8.03 1.41 -4.29
CA HIS A 20 -9.02 0.77 -5.14
C HIS A 20 -10.32 0.43 -4.39
N GLY A 21 -10.26 0.39 -3.05
CA GLY A 21 -11.42 0.12 -2.21
C GLY A 21 -11.11 0.21 -0.73
N LYS A 22 -12.11 -0.13 0.08
CA LYS A 22 -12.07 -0.14 1.54
C LYS A 22 -12.77 -1.39 2.09
N ASP A 23 -12.24 -1.95 3.16
CA ASP A 23 -12.86 -3.02 3.95
C ASP A 23 -12.89 -2.64 5.45
N GLU A 24 -13.24 -3.61 6.30
CA GLU A 24 -13.35 -3.42 7.75
C GLU A 24 -12.01 -3.09 8.43
N PHE A 25 -10.89 -3.41 7.78
CA PHE A 25 -9.56 -3.16 8.32
C PHE A 25 -9.03 -1.79 7.86
N GLY A 26 -9.49 -1.27 6.72
CA GLY A 26 -8.94 -0.04 6.15
C GLY A 26 -9.08 0.07 4.63
N VAL A 27 -8.29 0.95 4.04
CA VAL A 27 -8.24 1.14 2.58
C VAL A 27 -7.20 0.21 1.97
N PHE A 28 -7.43 -0.20 0.73
CA PHE A 28 -6.46 -1.02 0.03
C PHE A 28 -6.23 -0.55 -1.41
N MET A 29 -4.99 -0.73 -1.86
CA MET A 29 -4.56 -0.56 -3.23
C MET A 29 -4.10 -1.91 -3.76
N ILE A 30 -4.33 -2.18 -5.04
CA ILE A 30 -3.83 -3.41 -5.68
C ILE A 30 -2.73 -3.02 -6.64
N ILE A 31 -1.56 -3.62 -6.48
CA ILE A 31 -0.41 -3.42 -7.35
C ILE A 31 0.05 -4.78 -7.82
N GLU A 32 0.00 -4.99 -9.13
CA GLU A 32 0.20 -6.30 -9.75
C GLU A 32 -0.75 -7.35 -9.10
N ASN A 33 -0.18 -8.35 -8.44
CA ASN A 33 -0.91 -9.40 -7.72
C ASN A 33 -0.84 -9.22 -6.19
N HIS A 34 -0.61 -7.99 -5.70
CA HIS A 34 -0.54 -7.70 -4.27
C HIS A 34 -1.60 -6.69 -3.88
N ARG A 35 -2.35 -6.99 -2.83
CA ARG A 35 -3.19 -6.05 -2.10
C ARG A 35 -2.35 -5.43 -0.99
N ILE A 36 -2.11 -4.13 -1.09
CA ILE A 36 -1.47 -3.30 -0.08
C ILE A 36 -2.57 -2.66 0.75
N HIS A 37 -2.47 -2.81 2.06
CA HIS A 37 -3.50 -2.40 2.99
C HIS A 37 -2.97 -1.35 3.97
N LEU A 38 -3.80 -0.35 4.24
CA LEU A 38 -3.49 0.79 5.09
C LEU A 38 -4.73 1.15 5.91
N ARG A 39 -4.53 1.57 7.16
CA ARG A 39 -5.65 1.96 8.02
C ARG A 39 -6.32 3.21 7.46
N THR A 40 -7.65 3.31 7.60
CA THR A 40 -8.38 4.47 7.07
C THR A 40 -7.88 5.78 7.67
N ASP A 41 -7.51 5.79 8.95
CA ASP A 41 -7.06 6.99 9.66
C ASP A 41 -5.70 7.47 9.14
N ASP A 42 -4.82 6.54 8.79
CA ASP A 42 -3.51 6.85 8.19
C ASP A 42 -3.65 7.34 6.75
N PHE A 43 -4.68 6.91 6.02
CA PHE A 43 -4.90 7.30 4.62
C PHE A 43 -5.04 8.81 4.45
N GLN A 44 -5.71 9.48 5.38
CA GLN A 44 -5.86 10.95 5.35
C GLN A 44 -4.53 11.70 5.42
N LEU A 45 -3.48 11.06 5.95
CA LEU A 45 -2.14 11.64 6.08
C LEU A 45 -1.30 11.41 4.82
N VAL A 46 -1.64 10.40 4.01
CA VAL A 46 -0.81 9.93 2.88
C VAL A 46 -1.53 9.95 1.54
N GLU A 47 -2.75 10.47 1.49
CA GLU A 47 -3.49 10.66 0.26
C GLU A 47 -2.67 11.54 -0.71
N GLY A 48 -2.38 11.01 -1.90
CA GLY A 48 -1.57 11.71 -2.89
C GLY A 48 -0.06 11.60 -2.69
N LEU A 49 0.43 10.84 -1.70
CA LEU A 49 1.86 10.56 -1.51
C LEU A 49 2.31 9.33 -2.31
N PRO A 50 3.60 9.27 -2.71
CA PRO A 50 4.19 8.09 -3.33
C PRO A 50 4.31 6.93 -2.34
N LEU A 51 4.27 5.69 -2.84
CA LEU A 51 4.33 4.48 -2.01
C LEU A 51 5.55 4.38 -1.10
N GLU A 52 6.68 4.96 -1.48
CA GLU A 52 7.86 5.01 -0.62
C GLU A 52 7.64 5.80 0.67
N ASP A 53 6.83 6.85 0.62
CA ASP A 53 6.45 7.67 1.78
C ASP A 53 5.31 7.04 2.58
N VAL A 54 4.43 6.30 1.89
CA VAL A 54 3.33 5.56 2.51
C VAL A 54 3.82 4.29 3.22
N TRP A 55 4.96 3.74 2.78
CA TRP A 55 5.51 2.47 3.24
C TRP A 55 5.56 2.27 4.76
N PRO A 56 6.01 3.24 5.58
CA PRO A 56 6.04 3.09 7.03
C PRO A 56 4.65 2.88 7.67
N LEU A 57 3.57 3.21 6.96
CA LEU A 57 2.18 3.11 7.42
C LEU A 57 1.43 1.91 6.83
N ILE A 58 2.05 1.12 5.95
CA ILE A 58 1.44 -0.08 5.38
C ILE A 58 1.27 -1.14 6.49
N ASP A 59 0.03 -1.52 6.77
CA ASP A 59 -0.35 -2.43 7.86
C ASP A 59 -0.25 -3.90 7.43
N ASP A 60 -0.66 -4.21 6.19
CA ASP A 60 -0.55 -5.55 5.61
C ASP A 60 -0.32 -5.51 4.09
N VAL A 61 0.40 -6.51 3.57
CA VAL A 61 0.51 -6.76 2.14
C VAL A 61 0.29 -8.23 1.82
N LYS A 62 -0.79 -8.50 1.10
CA LYS A 62 -1.26 -9.85 0.79
C LYS A 62 -1.24 -10.12 -0.70
N ARG A 63 -0.69 -11.26 -1.11
CA ARG A 63 -0.77 -11.74 -2.49
C ARG A 63 -2.19 -12.25 -2.79
N LEU A 64 -2.72 -11.88 -3.95
CA LEU A 64 -3.99 -12.36 -4.50
C LEU A 64 -3.85 -13.75 -5.12
#